data_AF-A0A925A0Y8-F1
#
_entry.id   AF-A0A925A0Y8-F1
#
_cell.length_a   1.000
_cell.length_b   1.000
_cell.length_c   1.000
_cell.angle_alpha   90.00
_cell.angle_beta   90.00
_cell.angle_gamma   90.00
#
_symmetry.space_group_name_H-M   'P 1'
#
loop_
_entity.id
_entity.type
_entity.pdbx_description
1 polymer ?
#
loop_
_entity_poly.entity_id
_entity_poly.type
_entity_poly.pdbx_seq_one_letter_code
_entity_poly.pdbx_strand_id
1 'polypeptide(L)' 'LPKSNYITYRASLKDGSHELVFVKSKKSDRWWMQVPYPTGSSKNERHHLVPCRYDDYQLANSGEMPDLWWRTYQKLI' A
#
# COMPACT_ATOMS: atom_id res chain seq x y z
N LEU A 1 19.53 -11.71 -15.98
CA LEU A 1 18.33 -10.86 -15.78
C LEU A 1 17.85 -11.03 -14.35
N PRO A 2 18.14 -10.13 -13.41
CA PRO A 2 17.72 -10.33 -12.02
C PRO A 2 16.20 -10.20 -11.97
N LYS A 3 15.53 -11.36 -11.92
CA LYS A 3 14.10 -11.53 -11.70
C LYS A 3 13.72 -10.65 -10.51
N SER A 4 12.80 -9.70 -10.71
CA SER A 4 12.37 -8.74 -9.70
C SER A 4 12.24 -9.41 -8.33
N ASN A 5 13.11 -9.02 -7.40
CA ASN A 5 13.15 -9.55 -6.03
C ASN A 5 11.99 -8.99 -5.18
N TYR A 6 10.88 -8.63 -5.82
CA TYR A 6 9.74 -7.97 -5.20
C TYR A 6 8.47 -8.70 -5.63
N ILE A 7 7.57 -8.92 -4.68
CA ILE A 7 6.22 -9.46 -4.89
C ILE A 7 5.24 -8.35 -4.61
N THR A 8 4.35 -8.07 -5.55
CA THR A 8 3.29 -7.08 -5.35
C THR A 8 2.00 -7.81 -4.97
N TYR A 9 1.38 -7.40 -3.87
CA TYR A 9 0.08 -7.85 -3.40
C TYR A 9 -0.91 -6.69 -3.54
N ARG A 10 -2.14 -6.97 -3.94
CA ARG A 10 -3.21 -5.97 -4.07
C ARG A 10 -4.35 -6.39 -3.16
N ALA A 11 -4.80 -5.50 -2.30
CA ALA A 11 -5.91 -5.72 -1.40
C ALA A 11 -7.01 -4.70 -1.71
N SER A 12 -8.18 -5.17 -2.10
CA SER A 12 -9.34 -4.33 -2.38
C SER A 12 -10.14 -4.15 -1.09
N LEU A 13 -10.38 -2.90 -0.68
CA LEU A 13 -11.21 -2.61 0.49
C LEU A 13 -12.69 -2.88 0.19
N LYS A 14 -13.48 -3.18 1.24
CA LYS A 14 -14.92 -3.51 1.11
C LYS A 14 -15.74 -2.43 0.42
N ASP A 15 -15.32 -1.16 0.51
CA ASP A 15 -16.02 -0.03 -0.09
C ASP A 15 -15.82 0.11 -1.61
N GLY A 16 -14.99 -0.74 -2.24
CA GLY A 16 -14.83 -0.82 -3.70
C GLY A 16 -14.21 0.42 -4.37
N SER A 17 -14.03 1.50 -3.62
CA SER A 17 -13.48 2.78 -4.06
C SER A 17 -11.96 2.85 -3.92
N HIS A 18 -11.36 2.06 -3.03
CA HIS A 18 -9.93 2.10 -2.72
C HIS A 18 -9.28 0.72 -2.82
N GLU A 19 -8.20 0.65 -3.61
CA GLU A 19 -7.29 -0.49 -3.66
C GLU A 19 -5.97 -0.15 -2.98
N LEU A 20 -5.49 -1.07 -2.16
CA LEU A 20 -4.22 -0.98 -1.46
C LEU A 20 -3.20 -1.85 -2.17
N VAL A 21 -2.06 -1.27 -2.53
CA VAL A 21 -0.96 -2.01 -3.18
C VAL A 21 0.17 -2.20 -2.19
N PHE A 22 0.51 -3.44 -1.89
CA PHE A 22 1.61 -3.83 -1.05
C PHE A 22 2.74 -4.42 -1.89
N VAL A 23 3.98 -4.20 -1.49
CA VAL A 23 5.17 -4.74 -2.14
C VAL A 23 6.01 -5.42 -1.07
N LYS A 24 6.40 -6.67 -1.28
CA LYS A 24 7.28 -7.44 -0.41
C LYS A 24 8.60 -7.69 -1.10
N SER A 25 9.74 -7.41 -0.46
CA SER A 25 11.03 -7.91 -0.95
C SER A 25 11.19 -9.38 -0.63
N LYS A 26 11.57 -10.19 -1.62
CA LYS A 26 12.01 -11.59 -1.44
C LYS A 26 13.38 -11.70 -0.78
N LYS A 27 14.18 -10.63 -0.79
CA LYS A 27 15.56 -10.65 -0.29
C LYS A 27 15.66 -10.31 1.19
N SER A 28 14.85 -9.35 1.65
CA SER A 28 14.90 -8.83 3.02
C SER A 28 13.61 -9.05 3.81
N ASP A 29 12.61 -9.70 3.22
CA ASP A 29 11.26 -9.84 3.77
C ASP A 29 10.59 -8.52 4.19
N ARG A 30 11.10 -7.39 3.69
CA ARG A 30 10.57 -6.07 3.98
C ARG A 30 9.30 -5.83 3.19
N TRP A 31 8.29 -5.30 3.86
CA TRP A 31 7.01 -4.93 3.26
C TRP A 31 6.91 -3.42 3.10
N TRP A 32 6.31 -3.02 2.00
CA TRP A 32 5.95 -1.65 1.68
C TRP A 32 4.49 -1.60 1.27
N MET A 33 3.85 -0.48 1.57
CA MET A 33 2.45 -0.21 1.24
C MET A 33 2.41 1.09 0.46
N GLN A 34 1.68 1.10 -0.65
CA GLN A 34 1.41 2.30 -1.44
C GLN A 34 0.16 2.99 -0.90
N VAL A 35 0.32 4.26 -0.56
CA VAL A 35 -0.75 5.15 -0.10
C VAL A 35 -0.99 6.17 -1.21
N PRO A 36 -2.17 6.18 -1.86
CA PRO A 36 -2.50 7.19 -2.86
C PRO A 36 -2.63 8.57 -2.21
N TYR A 37 -2.20 9.62 -2.93
CA TYR A 37 -2.38 10.99 -2.48
C TYR A 37 -3.81 11.48 -2.75
N PRO A 38 -4.48 12.14 -1.79
CA PRO A 38 -5.84 12.69 -1.98
C PRO A 38 -5.89 13.90 -2.92
N THR A 39 -4.79 14.61 -3.11
CA THR A 39 -4.75 15.90 -3.80
C THR A 39 -4.56 15.75 -5.31
N GLY A 40 -5.70 15.66 -6.00
CA GLY A 40 -6.00 16.44 -7.21
C GLY A 40 -5.44 15.97 -8.56
N SER A 41 -6.31 15.30 -9.33
CA SER A 41 -6.58 15.51 -10.78
C SER A 41 -5.44 15.89 -11.72
N SER A 42 -4.23 15.40 -11.50
CA SER A 42 -3.12 15.50 -12.45
C SER A 42 -2.72 14.10 -12.86
N LYS A 43 -2.48 13.89 -14.16
CA LYS A 43 -2.16 12.61 -14.84
C LYS A 43 -1.01 11.78 -14.23
N ASN A 44 -0.41 12.22 -13.13
CA ASN A 44 0.57 11.51 -12.33
C ASN A 44 -0.02 11.27 -10.93
N GLU A 45 -0.82 10.20 -10.79
CA GLU A 45 -1.24 9.68 -9.49
C GLU A 45 0.01 9.42 -8.65
N ARG A 46 0.30 10.32 -7.70
CA ARG A 46 1.43 10.14 -6.81
C ARG A 46 0.99 9.13 -5.75
N HIS A 47 1.89 8.19 -5.44
CA HIS A 47 1.72 7.22 -4.36
C HIS A 47 2.91 7.31 -3.42
N HIS A 48 2.65 7.22 -2.12
CA HIS A 48 3.68 7.17 -1.09
C HIS A 48 3.96 5.73 -0.69
N LEU A 49 5.22 5.31 -0.69
CA LEU A 49 5.62 3.97 -0.23
C LEU A 49 6.00 4.02 1.25
N VAL A 50 5.20 3.39 2.09
CA VAL A 50 5.40 3.32 3.54
C VAL A 50 5.93 1.94 3.90
N PRO A 51 7.01 1.81 4.69
CA PRO A 51 7.40 0.50 5.22
C PRO A 51 6.29 -0.02 6.14
N CYS A 52 5.77 -1.21 5.86
CA CYS A 52 4.71 -1.87 6.64
C CYS A 52 5.15 -3.29 7.02
N ARG A 53 4.24 -4.04 7.64
CA ARG A 53 4.39 -5.47 7.95
C ARG A 53 3.37 -6.31 7.19
N TYR A 54 3.57 -7.62 7.21
CA TYR A 54 2.62 -8.57 6.64
C TYR A 54 1.24 -8.50 7.33
N ASP A 55 1.22 -8.23 8.64
CA ASP A 55 -0.02 -8.07 9.41
C ASP A 55 -0.89 -6.93 8.88
N ASP A 56 -0.29 -5.80 8.48
CA ASP A 56 -1.01 -4.68 7.87
C ASP A 56 -1.70 -5.10 6.56
N TYR A 57 -1.02 -5.93 5.76
CA TYR A 57 -1.59 -6.51 4.55
C TYR A 57 -2.74 -7.47 4.86
N GLN A 58 -2.62 -8.33 5.88
CA GLN A 58 -3.70 -9.24 6.28
C GLN A 58 -4.94 -8.47 6.74
N LEU A 59 -4.75 -7.37 7.47
CA LEU A 59 -5.82 -6.48 7.91
C LEU A 59 -6.53 -5.86 6.69
N ALA A 60 -5.75 -5.26 5.79
CA ALA A 60 -6.22 -4.69 4.53
C ALA A 60 -6.98 -5.71 3.67
N ASN A 61 -6.46 -6.93 3.57
CA ASN A 61 -7.07 -8.02 2.81
C ASN A 61 -8.36 -8.55 3.47
N SER A 62 -8.54 -8.34 4.77
CA SER A 62 -9.78 -8.63 5.49
C SER A 62 -10.84 -7.53 5.30
N GLY A 63 -10.47 -6.44 4.62
CA GLY A 63 -11.32 -5.27 4.39
C GLY A 63 -11.24 -4.24 5.51
N GLU A 64 -10.27 -4.35 6.41
CA GLU A 64 -10.00 -3.39 7.47
C GLU A 64 -8.81 -2.51 7.08
N MET A 65 -8.95 -1.19 7.21
CA MET A 65 -7.89 -0.27 6.80
C MET A 65 -6.83 -0.17 7.92
N PRO A 66 -5.54 -0.49 7.65
CA PRO A 66 -4.52 -0.44 8.69
C PRO A 66 -4.24 1.01 9.13
N ASP A 67 -4.03 1.21 10.44
CA ASP A 67 -3.74 2.51 11.04
C ASP A 67 -2.54 3.20 10.38
N LEU A 68 -1.55 2.43 9.94
CA LEU A 68 -0.39 2.94 9.22
C LEU A 68 -0.79 3.68 7.95
N TRP A 69 -1.76 3.14 7.20
CA TRP A 69 -2.27 3.78 6.00
C TRP A 69 -2.95 5.08 6.35
N TRP A 70 -3.82 5.06 7.37
CA TRP A 70 -4.56 6.23 7.82
C TRP A 70 -3.63 7.34 8.30
N ARG A 71 -2.62 7.01 9.11
CA ARG A 71 -1.61 7.96 9.60
C ARG A 71 -0.76 8.55 8.48
N THR A 72 -0.42 7.76 7.45
CA THR A 72 0.26 8.30 6.27
C THR A 72 -0.68 9.21 5.50
N TYR A 73 -1.90 8.75 5.19
CA TYR A 73 -2.87 9.52 4.43
C TYR A 73 -3.20 10.87 5.10
N GLN A 74 -3.39 10.89 6.42
CA GLN A 74 -3.56 12.11 7.22
C GLN A 74 -2.38 13.08 7.13
N LYS A 75 -1.14 12.60 6.89
CA LYS A 75 0.03 13.47 6.66
C LYS A 75 0.11 13.98 5.23
N LEU A 76 -0.61 13.36 4.30
CA LEU A 76 -0.63 13.75 2.88
C LEU A 76 -1.80 14.70 2.55
N ILE A 77 -2.80 14.80 3.44
CA ILE A 77 -3.83 15.84 3.47
C ILE A 77 -3.23 17.11 4.08
#